data_AF-A0A6L7LQL6-F1
#
_entry.id   AF-A0A6L7LQL6-F1
#
_cell.length_a   1.000
_cell.length_b   1.000
_cell.length_c   1.000
_cell.angle_alpha   90.00
_cell.angle_beta   90.00
_cell.angle_gamma   90.00
#
_symmetry.space_group_name_H-M   'P 1'
#
loop_
_entity.id
_entity.type
_entity.pdbx_description
1 polymer ?
#
loop_
_entity_poly.entity_id
_entity_poly.type
_entity_poly.pdbx_seq_one_letter_code
_entity_poly.pdbx_strand_id
1 'polypeptide(L)'
;MPSEGQAMTVQDRYRHFADAIEARPQRVTQELPAKHHLATLIDALPQREVIQDHHARTWLERCWTTAEERISMESEGQDISPGEFTHRVHGHVHWHVRRASAIGGSEAGTVIRHYRGEKGGFTNARNLVLEKLLIMSPVPGAEAMNRGVRAEPWIQRIFHERFGAVTDGEALDRLRDARLEKKPFIIGTPDDVVLMPDGRRLIVDYKCPSAEVNKEYLRNGVSFDYQAQLHHYTLLTKSAGIMFHGLEVVCLDPESFSLNRHPVEPSKELFVELLQAETRLWNNHVMTGELPVVPSPANLNPDDERKLAAMQTLVMQAAVLKMAADEIGTRQMEALNRAKAVVLGATNLSEGRIDAGIATLNRTRKWDEAEIRRMAEAAGIDLEEFTFADPKKPDGGAAFEMLDTILTTARDPHGDIPRVLTAVMEEFEAGHAFKQITRFDEVAQTLEAFGLSTQPAAGIQESFLISRAKKNSEAVNRLRTQAIELVDAVEEAVESEVEKIALGVDDDPAVETDDALEP
;
A
#
# COMPACT_ATOMS: atom_id res chain seq x y z
N MET A 1 37.15 12.93 26.07
CA MET A 1 36.78 11.95 27.11
C MET A 1 36.61 12.71 28.41
N PRO A 2 35.41 12.74 29.01
CA PRO A 2 35.23 13.28 30.36
C PRO A 2 36.13 12.53 31.35
N SER A 3 36.55 13.21 32.43
CA SER A 3 37.29 12.59 33.54
C SER A 3 36.49 11.41 34.10
N GLU A 4 37.16 10.30 34.40
CA GLU A 4 36.55 9.10 35.00
C GLU A 4 35.61 9.49 36.15
N GLY A 5 34.29 9.26 35.96
CA GLY A 5 33.26 9.46 36.99
C GLY A 5 32.19 10.51 36.70
N GLN A 6 32.31 11.37 35.68
CA GLN A 6 31.24 12.32 35.34
C GLN A 6 30.25 11.71 34.32
N ALA A 7 28.99 11.51 34.73
CA ALA A 7 27.94 11.05 33.83
C ALA A 7 27.72 12.06 32.69
N MET A 8 27.74 11.57 31.43
CA MET A 8 27.49 12.41 30.26
C MET A 8 26.07 12.98 30.30
N THR A 9 25.95 14.29 30.09
CA THR A 9 24.63 14.91 29.91
C THR A 9 23.97 14.43 28.62
N VAL A 10 22.64 14.57 28.50
CA VAL A 10 21.93 14.20 27.26
C VAL A 10 22.51 14.94 26.06
N GLN A 11 22.83 16.23 26.21
CA GLN A 11 23.47 17.04 25.16
C GLN A 11 24.85 16.52 24.77
N ASP A 12 25.66 16.04 25.74
CA ASP A 12 26.98 15.47 25.44
C ASP A 12 26.84 14.19 24.62
N ARG A 13 25.84 13.35 24.92
CA ARG A 13 25.58 12.12 24.15
C ARG A 13 25.19 12.43 22.70
N TYR A 14 24.35 13.45 22.49
CA TYR A 14 24.01 13.90 21.14
C TYR A 14 25.19 14.49 20.38
N ARG A 15 26.08 15.23 21.06
CA ARG A 15 27.32 15.72 20.44
C ARG A 15 28.22 14.56 20.04
N HIS A 16 28.41 13.59 20.93
CA HIS A 16 29.19 12.39 20.64
C HIS A 16 28.63 11.61 19.44
N PHE A 17 27.30 11.48 19.36
CA PHE A 17 26.65 10.86 18.21
C PHE A 17 26.85 11.65 16.91
N ALA A 18 26.75 12.99 16.96
CA ALA A 18 27.00 13.84 15.81
C ALA A 18 28.44 13.72 15.30
N ASP A 19 29.42 13.75 16.20
CA ASP A 19 30.84 13.55 15.87
C ASP A 19 31.06 12.17 15.20
N ALA A 20 30.37 11.13 15.69
CA ALA A 20 30.44 9.78 15.12
C ALA A 20 29.81 9.70 13.71
N ILE A 21 28.73 10.45 13.44
CA ILE A 21 28.15 10.56 12.09
C ILE A 21 29.12 11.27 11.13
N GLU A 22 29.74 12.37 11.58
CA GLU A 22 30.67 13.14 10.74
C GLU A 22 31.93 12.37 10.41
N ALA A 23 32.36 11.45 11.29
CA ALA A 23 33.47 10.54 11.06
C ALA A 23 33.18 9.43 10.01
N ARG A 24 32.03 9.49 9.33
CA ARG A 24 31.63 8.50 8.31
C ARG A 24 32.72 8.34 7.23
N PRO A 25 33.18 7.12 6.94
CA PRO A 25 34.07 6.86 5.82
C PRO A 25 33.38 7.22 4.49
N GLN A 26 34.10 7.93 3.62
CA GLN A 26 33.57 8.38 2.32
C GLN A 26 33.07 7.22 1.46
N ARG A 27 33.73 6.05 1.52
CA ARG A 27 33.32 4.85 0.81
C ARG A 27 33.71 3.60 1.60
N VAL A 28 32.81 2.64 1.67
CA VAL A 28 33.06 1.32 2.28
C VAL A 28 32.68 0.26 1.28
N THR A 29 33.65 -0.56 0.89
CA THR A 29 33.51 -1.56 -0.19
C THR A 29 33.59 -2.99 0.32
N GLN A 30 33.78 -3.17 1.64
CA GLN A 30 33.85 -4.47 2.29
C GLN A 30 32.86 -4.52 3.45
N GLU A 31 32.14 -5.63 3.56
CA GLU A 31 31.06 -5.82 4.52
C GLU A 31 31.53 -5.70 5.98
N LEU A 32 32.61 -6.40 6.35
CA LEU A 32 33.06 -6.43 7.75
C LEU A 32 33.47 -5.04 8.28
N PRO A 33 34.28 -4.24 7.56
CA PRO A 33 34.52 -2.84 7.93
C PRO A 33 33.24 -1.99 7.99
N ALA A 34 32.27 -2.24 7.09
CA ALA A 34 31.00 -1.52 7.08
C ALA A 34 30.16 -1.80 8.33
N LYS A 35 30.00 -3.09 8.69
CA LYS A 35 29.29 -3.50 9.91
C LYS A 35 29.99 -3.02 11.17
N HIS A 36 31.32 -3.05 11.22
CA HIS A 36 32.07 -2.52 12.37
C HIS A 36 31.83 -1.01 12.56
N HIS A 37 31.89 -0.24 11.48
CA HIS A 37 31.58 1.19 11.53
C HIS A 37 30.14 1.46 12.00
N LEU A 38 29.16 0.71 11.51
CA LEU A 38 27.76 0.84 11.95
C LEU A 38 27.56 0.46 13.41
N ALA A 39 28.26 -0.57 13.91
CA ALA A 39 28.24 -0.94 15.32
C ALA A 39 28.78 0.18 16.21
N THR A 40 29.92 0.78 15.84
CA THR A 40 30.47 1.95 16.54
C THR A 40 29.49 3.13 16.56
N LEU A 41 28.77 3.35 15.46
CA LEU A 41 27.75 4.39 15.40
C LEU A 41 26.53 4.08 16.30
N ILE A 42 26.12 2.82 16.37
CA ILE A 42 25.08 2.36 17.31
C ILE A 42 25.52 2.55 18.76
N ASP A 43 26.77 2.27 19.09
CA ASP A 43 27.34 2.49 20.42
C ASP A 43 27.42 3.98 20.79
N ALA A 44 27.41 4.87 19.81
CA ALA A 44 27.34 6.31 20.03
C ALA A 44 25.89 6.85 20.19
N LEU A 45 24.86 6.01 20.09
CA LEU A 45 23.46 6.47 20.18
C LEU A 45 23.17 7.16 21.53
N PRO A 46 22.37 8.25 21.54
CA PRO A 46 22.02 8.96 22.77
C PRO A 46 21.38 8.09 23.86
N GLN A 47 20.56 7.13 23.44
CA GLN A 47 19.84 6.18 24.28
C GLN A 47 20.60 4.85 24.48
N ARG A 48 21.88 4.75 24.09
CA ARG A 48 22.64 3.48 24.10
C ARG A 48 22.64 2.77 25.45
N GLU A 49 22.67 3.52 26.55
CA GLU A 49 22.71 2.99 27.91
C GLU A 49 21.52 2.10 28.28
N VAL A 50 20.36 2.30 27.63
CA VAL A 50 19.15 1.50 27.89
C VAL A 50 18.93 0.41 26.83
N ILE A 51 19.79 0.34 25.82
CA ILE A 51 19.76 -0.70 24.79
C ILE A 51 20.63 -1.86 25.22
N GLN A 52 20.07 -3.07 25.18
CA GLN A 52 20.83 -4.30 25.44
C GLN A 52 21.73 -4.66 24.25
N ASP A 53 22.97 -5.11 24.52
CA ASP A 53 23.95 -5.42 23.48
C ASP A 53 23.47 -6.46 22.47
N HIS A 54 22.66 -7.43 22.90
CA HIS A 54 22.10 -8.42 22.00
C HIS A 54 21.02 -7.82 21.08
N HIS A 55 20.22 -6.86 21.55
CA HIS A 55 19.27 -6.14 20.70
C HIS A 55 20.01 -5.34 19.62
N ALA A 56 21.03 -4.56 20.00
CA ALA A 56 21.84 -3.78 19.06
C ALA A 56 22.46 -4.66 17.95
N ARG A 57 23.09 -5.80 18.33
CA ARG A 57 23.67 -6.74 17.36
C ARG A 57 22.63 -7.37 16.44
N THR A 58 21.55 -7.91 17.00
CA THR A 58 20.48 -8.54 16.20
C THR A 58 19.80 -7.54 15.28
N TRP A 59 19.58 -6.31 15.74
CA TRP A 59 19.02 -5.24 14.93
C TRP A 59 19.91 -4.90 13.73
N LEU A 60 21.23 -4.77 13.95
CA LEU A 60 22.18 -4.47 12.88
C LEU A 60 22.17 -5.56 11.80
N GLU A 61 22.23 -6.84 12.20
CA GLU A 61 22.20 -7.95 11.24
C GLU A 61 20.89 -7.99 10.46
N ARG A 62 19.74 -7.83 11.12
CA ARG A 62 18.43 -7.80 10.44
C ARG A 62 18.31 -6.62 9.48
N CYS A 63 18.70 -5.43 9.92
CA CYS A 63 18.65 -4.24 9.09
C CYS A 63 19.59 -4.38 7.87
N TRP A 64 20.74 -5.03 8.05
CA TRP A 64 21.66 -5.35 6.96
C TRP A 64 21.03 -6.30 5.94
N THR A 65 20.47 -7.42 6.39
CA THR A 65 19.79 -8.38 5.49
C THR A 65 18.65 -7.74 4.71
N THR A 66 17.79 -6.96 5.38
CA THR A 66 16.70 -6.23 4.69
C THR A 66 17.24 -5.20 3.69
N ALA A 67 18.37 -4.56 3.99
CA ALA A 67 19.02 -3.65 3.05
C ALA A 67 19.60 -4.40 1.83
N GLU A 68 20.20 -5.57 2.02
CA GLU A 68 20.69 -6.42 0.93
C GLU A 68 19.55 -6.81 -0.02
N GLU A 69 18.46 -7.36 0.52
CA GLU A 69 17.28 -7.73 -0.27
C GLU A 69 16.74 -6.56 -1.09
N ARG A 70 16.65 -5.38 -0.47
CA ARG A 70 16.19 -4.16 -1.13
C ARG A 70 17.12 -3.75 -2.27
N ILE A 71 18.42 -3.64 -2.02
CA ILE A 71 19.38 -3.19 -3.03
C ILE A 71 19.49 -4.21 -4.16
N SER A 72 19.36 -5.51 -3.87
CA SER A 72 19.28 -6.55 -4.89
C SER A 72 18.09 -6.37 -5.82
N MET A 73 16.90 -6.06 -5.29
CA MET A 73 15.71 -5.76 -6.11
C MET A 73 15.87 -4.47 -6.92
N GLU A 74 16.42 -3.41 -6.33
CA GLU A 74 16.63 -2.12 -7.02
C GLU A 74 17.68 -2.20 -8.13
N SER A 75 18.59 -3.17 -8.07
CA SER A 75 19.66 -3.37 -9.04
C SER A 75 19.47 -4.57 -9.94
N GLU A 76 18.28 -5.15 -9.97
CA GLU A 76 17.94 -6.18 -10.94
C GLU A 76 18.16 -5.66 -12.37
N GLY A 77 18.99 -6.37 -13.14
CA GLY A 77 19.38 -5.95 -14.50
C GLY A 77 20.49 -4.89 -14.57
N GLN A 78 21.08 -4.46 -13.45
CA GLN A 78 22.23 -3.55 -13.41
C GLN A 78 23.52 -4.30 -13.07
N ASP A 79 24.61 -4.02 -13.81
CA ASP A 79 25.94 -4.53 -13.47
C ASP A 79 26.58 -3.67 -12.38
N ILE A 80 26.36 -4.06 -11.12
CA ILE A 80 26.93 -3.39 -9.94
C ILE A 80 28.06 -4.20 -9.33
N SER A 81 29.22 -3.56 -9.11
CA SER A 81 30.34 -4.23 -8.44
C SER A 81 30.00 -4.59 -6.99
N PRO A 82 30.60 -5.66 -6.41
CA PRO A 82 30.38 -6.04 -5.01
C PRO A 82 30.68 -4.90 -4.01
N GLY A 83 31.68 -4.07 -4.31
CA GLY A 83 32.02 -2.91 -3.49
C GLY A 83 30.98 -1.80 -3.53
N GLU A 84 30.33 -1.60 -4.69
CA GLU A 84 29.24 -0.64 -4.82
C GLU A 84 27.96 -1.14 -4.15
N PHE A 85 27.64 -2.43 -4.31
CA PHE A 85 26.55 -3.08 -3.59
C PHE A 85 26.70 -2.88 -2.07
N THR A 86 27.88 -3.20 -1.53
CA THR A 86 28.19 -3.03 -0.10
C THR A 86 28.05 -1.57 0.33
N HIS A 87 28.52 -0.62 -0.48
CA HIS A 87 28.43 0.80 -0.18
C HIS A 87 26.96 1.28 -0.08
N ARG A 88 26.09 0.81 -0.99
CA ARG A 88 24.65 1.12 -0.98
C ARG A 88 23.94 0.51 0.22
N VAL A 89 24.22 -0.76 0.53
CA VAL A 89 23.71 -1.45 1.74
C VAL A 89 24.13 -0.70 3.01
N HIS A 90 25.42 -0.36 3.13
CA HIS A 90 25.94 0.44 4.24
C HIS A 90 25.22 1.79 4.35
N GLY A 91 25.03 2.49 3.25
CA GLY A 91 24.31 3.76 3.20
C GLY A 91 22.86 3.65 3.70
N HIS A 92 22.16 2.58 3.33
CA HIS A 92 20.79 2.33 3.78
C HIS A 92 20.72 2.05 5.29
N VAL A 93 21.58 1.17 5.81
CA VAL A 93 21.61 0.88 7.25
C VAL A 93 22.05 2.09 8.06
N HIS A 94 23.01 2.86 7.56
CA HIS A 94 23.44 4.12 8.18
C HIS A 94 22.29 5.11 8.34
N TRP A 95 21.43 5.23 7.33
CA TRP A 95 20.22 6.05 7.41
C TRP A 95 19.28 5.59 8.55
N HIS A 96 19.07 4.29 8.70
CA HIS A 96 18.27 3.74 9.81
C HIS A 96 18.89 4.00 11.18
N VAL A 97 20.21 3.87 11.34
CA VAL A 97 20.89 4.18 12.62
C VAL A 97 20.70 5.66 12.98
N ARG A 98 20.84 6.57 12.01
CA ARG A 98 20.54 8.00 12.23
C ARG A 98 19.10 8.21 12.68
N ARG A 99 18.15 7.54 12.05
CA ARG A 99 16.73 7.60 12.43
C ARG A 99 16.41 6.97 13.78
N ALA A 100 17.19 6.01 14.25
CA ALA A 100 17.01 5.45 15.59
C ALA A 100 17.31 6.49 16.70
N SER A 101 18.15 7.49 16.42
CA SER A 101 18.56 8.51 17.41
C SER A 101 17.55 9.65 17.66
N ALA A 102 16.39 9.64 16.98
CA ALA A 102 15.42 10.72 17.03
C ALA A 102 14.04 10.30 16.47
N ILE A 103 13.05 11.16 16.64
CA ILE A 103 11.70 11.08 16.06
C ILE A 103 11.72 11.78 14.70
N GLY A 104 11.25 11.08 13.68
CA GLY A 104 11.12 11.59 12.31
C GLY A 104 9.73 12.16 12.02
N GLY A 105 9.62 12.99 10.97
CA GLY A 105 8.33 13.56 10.54
C GLY A 105 7.22 12.53 10.32
N SER A 106 7.52 11.40 9.67
CA SER A 106 6.55 10.31 9.44
C SER A 106 6.05 9.64 10.73
N GLU A 107 6.74 9.83 11.86
CA GLU A 107 6.40 9.24 13.16
C GLU A 107 5.58 10.21 14.01
N ALA A 108 5.63 11.51 13.71
CA ALA A 108 5.05 12.59 14.49
C ALA A 108 3.53 12.40 14.76
N GLY A 109 2.78 11.99 13.74
CA GLY A 109 1.35 11.69 13.87
C GLY A 109 1.05 10.59 14.88
N THR A 110 1.86 9.52 14.88
CA THR A 110 1.73 8.41 15.83
C THR A 110 1.96 8.88 17.26
N VAL A 111 2.96 9.77 17.46
CA VAL A 111 3.28 10.29 18.80
C VAL A 111 2.16 11.15 19.35
N ILE A 112 1.61 12.06 18.56
CA ILE A 112 0.50 12.92 18.99
C ILE A 112 -0.73 12.08 19.32
N ARG A 113 -1.14 11.20 18.40
CA ARG A 113 -2.33 10.36 18.58
C ARG A 113 -2.27 9.56 19.88
N HIS A 114 -1.10 9.00 20.21
CA HIS A 114 -0.90 8.30 21.47
C HIS A 114 -1.27 9.16 22.70
N TYR A 115 -0.82 10.42 22.75
CA TYR A 115 -1.14 11.31 23.87
C TYR A 115 -2.54 11.92 23.83
N ARG A 116 -3.21 11.85 22.67
CA ARG A 116 -4.66 12.10 22.55
C ARG A 116 -5.51 10.90 22.96
N GLY A 117 -4.90 9.74 23.25
CA GLY A 117 -5.63 8.50 23.53
C GLY A 117 -6.17 7.82 22.26
N GLU A 118 -5.68 8.22 21.09
CA GLU A 118 -6.07 7.68 19.79
C GLU A 118 -5.12 6.56 19.33
N LYS A 119 -5.62 5.68 18.47
CA LYS A 119 -4.78 4.69 17.76
C LYS A 119 -4.04 5.37 16.61
N GLY A 120 -2.75 5.07 16.44
CA GLY A 120 -1.99 5.54 15.29
C GLY A 120 -2.46 4.92 13.97
N GLY A 121 -2.33 5.66 12.87
CA GLY A 121 -2.73 5.21 11.53
C GLY A 121 -1.82 4.15 10.92
N PHE A 122 -0.51 4.23 11.19
CA PHE A 122 0.50 3.34 10.60
C PHE A 122 1.14 2.37 11.62
N THR A 123 1.36 2.84 12.85
CA THR A 123 1.94 2.06 13.95
C THR A 123 1.41 2.60 15.29
N ASN A 124 1.95 2.15 16.42
CA ASN A 124 1.62 2.69 17.74
C ASN A 124 2.89 3.15 18.47
N ALA A 125 2.72 3.98 19.51
CA ALA A 125 3.85 4.53 20.27
C ALA A 125 4.74 3.45 20.91
N ARG A 126 4.18 2.31 21.33
CA ARG A 126 4.98 1.21 21.90
C ARG A 126 5.93 0.62 20.86
N ASN A 127 5.42 0.33 19.67
CA ASN A 127 6.22 -0.17 18.55
C ASN A 127 7.29 0.85 18.14
N LEU A 128 6.93 2.13 18.07
CA LEU A 128 7.89 3.19 17.80
C LEU A 128 9.03 3.21 18.83
N VAL A 129 8.73 3.11 20.14
CA VAL A 129 9.78 3.04 21.17
C VAL A 129 10.62 1.77 21.03
N LEU A 130 10.03 0.62 20.70
CA LEU A 130 10.78 -0.62 20.43
C LEU A 130 11.74 -0.47 19.25
N GLU A 131 11.37 0.27 18.20
CA GLU A 131 12.25 0.60 17.08
C GLU A 131 13.42 1.49 17.52
N LYS A 132 13.15 2.55 18.31
CA LYS A 132 14.20 3.45 18.82
C LYS A 132 15.15 2.76 19.82
N LEU A 133 14.68 1.73 20.51
CA LEU A 133 15.48 0.89 21.41
C LEU A 133 16.20 -0.28 20.69
N LEU A 134 16.10 -0.34 19.36
CA LEU A 134 16.67 -1.41 18.53
C LEU A 134 16.18 -2.82 18.91
N ILE A 135 15.03 -2.94 19.58
CA ILE A 135 14.38 -4.22 19.88
C ILE A 135 13.67 -4.73 18.64
N MET A 136 13.04 -3.80 17.90
CA MET A 136 12.38 -4.06 16.63
C MET A 136 13.21 -3.48 15.49
N SER A 137 13.59 -4.32 14.52
CA SER A 137 14.24 -3.89 13.30
C SER A 137 13.23 -3.39 12.28
N PRO A 138 13.63 -2.54 11.32
CA PRO A 138 12.83 -2.25 10.14
C PRO A 138 12.36 -3.56 9.50
N VAL A 139 11.09 -3.61 9.10
CA VAL A 139 10.54 -4.73 8.32
C VAL A 139 10.63 -4.40 6.83
N PRO A 140 10.79 -5.41 5.96
CA PRO A 140 10.67 -5.21 4.52
C PRO A 140 9.36 -4.47 4.18
N GLY A 141 9.46 -3.47 3.30
CA GLY A 141 8.31 -2.70 2.88
C GLY A 141 7.30 -3.59 2.17
N ALA A 142 6.01 -3.43 2.49
CA ALA A 142 4.95 -4.04 1.70
C ALA A 142 4.96 -3.49 0.26
N GLU A 143 4.36 -4.20 -0.69
CA GLU A 143 4.34 -3.81 -2.11
C GLU A 143 3.84 -2.36 -2.31
N ALA A 144 2.84 -1.94 -1.54
CA ALA A 144 2.32 -0.56 -1.57
C ALA A 144 3.38 0.48 -1.14
N MET A 145 4.20 0.18 -0.13
CA MET A 145 5.30 1.05 0.31
C MET A 145 6.40 1.09 -0.75
N ASN A 146 6.77 -0.07 -1.30
CA ASN A 146 7.79 -0.17 -2.35
C ASN A 146 7.36 0.54 -3.63
N ARG A 147 6.05 0.54 -3.95
CA ARG A 147 5.48 1.36 -5.03
C ARG A 147 5.68 2.85 -4.77
N GLY A 148 5.40 3.33 -3.54
CA GLY A 148 5.62 4.72 -3.16
C GLY A 148 7.06 5.17 -3.39
N VAL A 149 8.02 4.40 -2.87
CA VAL A 149 9.47 4.68 -3.02
C VAL A 149 9.89 4.75 -4.50
N ARG A 150 9.44 3.81 -5.33
CA ARG A 150 9.77 3.80 -6.77
C ARG A 150 9.09 4.92 -7.54
N ALA A 151 7.90 5.33 -7.13
CA ALA A 151 7.13 6.36 -7.80
C ALA A 151 7.60 7.78 -7.45
N GLU A 152 8.15 8.01 -6.26
CA GLU A 152 8.48 9.34 -5.74
C GLU A 152 9.26 10.24 -6.73
N PRO A 153 10.34 9.79 -7.40
CA PRO A 153 11.04 10.64 -8.39
C PRO A 153 10.16 11.04 -9.58
N TRP A 154 9.23 10.16 -9.99
CA TRP A 154 8.28 10.44 -11.07
C TRP A 154 7.22 11.44 -10.62
N ILE A 155 6.70 11.29 -9.41
CA ILE A 155 5.71 12.20 -8.83
C ILE A 155 6.29 13.61 -8.73
N GLN A 156 7.52 13.72 -8.22
CA GLN A 156 8.25 14.99 -8.15
C GLN A 156 8.39 15.63 -9.53
N ARG A 157 8.86 14.86 -10.52
CA ARG A 157 9.02 15.35 -11.89
C ARG A 157 7.70 15.83 -12.50
N ILE A 158 6.63 15.04 -12.37
CA ILE A 158 5.30 15.42 -12.87
C ILE A 158 4.82 16.69 -12.16
N PHE A 159 5.09 16.85 -10.86
CA PHE A 159 4.71 18.04 -10.10
C PHE A 159 5.46 19.28 -10.60
N HIS A 160 6.78 19.19 -10.80
CA HIS A 160 7.60 20.28 -11.35
C HIS A 160 7.12 20.69 -12.74
N GLU A 161 6.96 19.72 -13.64
CA GLU A 161 6.53 19.96 -15.02
C GLU A 161 5.12 20.57 -15.09
N ARG A 162 4.18 20.05 -14.29
CA ARG A 162 2.77 20.49 -14.32
C ARG A 162 2.55 21.86 -13.70
N PHE A 163 3.28 22.19 -12.64
CA PHE A 163 3.05 23.41 -11.86
C PHE A 163 4.15 24.47 -12.03
N GLY A 164 5.14 24.21 -12.89
CA GLY A 164 6.29 25.10 -13.09
C GLY A 164 7.14 25.24 -11.83
N ALA A 165 7.07 24.27 -10.92
CA ALA A 165 7.80 24.29 -9.67
C ALA A 165 9.24 23.82 -9.91
N VAL A 166 10.18 24.35 -9.11
CA VAL A 166 11.58 23.88 -9.11
C VAL A 166 12.02 23.61 -7.69
N THR A 167 12.84 22.58 -7.48
CA THR A 167 13.43 22.33 -6.17
C THR A 167 14.34 23.49 -5.75
N ASP A 168 14.10 24.02 -4.55
CA ASP A 168 15.02 24.90 -3.84
C ASP A 168 16.13 24.03 -3.19
N GLY A 169 17.16 23.72 -3.99
CA GLY A 169 18.25 22.86 -3.55
C GLY A 169 18.95 23.37 -2.28
N GLU A 170 19.11 24.69 -2.14
CA GLU A 170 19.73 25.28 -0.95
C GLU A 170 18.88 25.02 0.30
N ALA A 171 17.57 25.28 0.23
CA ALA A 171 16.68 25.02 1.36
C ALA A 171 16.58 23.53 1.69
N LEU A 172 16.47 22.67 0.68
CA LEU A 172 16.39 21.22 0.87
C LEU A 172 17.68 20.66 1.48
N ASP A 173 18.85 21.07 1.02
CA ASP A 173 20.13 20.60 1.57
C ASP A 173 20.37 21.08 3.00
N ARG A 174 19.89 22.26 3.37
CA ARG A 174 19.91 22.73 4.77
C ARG A 174 18.95 21.96 5.66
N LEU A 175 17.90 21.35 5.09
CA LEU A 175 16.95 20.51 5.81
C LEU A 175 17.32 19.03 5.76
N ARG A 176 18.23 18.62 4.87
CA ARG A 176 18.66 17.24 4.72
C ARG A 176 19.31 16.77 6.02
N ASP A 177 18.66 15.81 6.67
CA ASP A 177 19.04 15.30 7.98
C ASP A 177 19.13 16.36 9.09
N ALA A 178 18.37 17.46 8.93
CA ALA A 178 18.38 18.53 9.90
C ALA A 178 17.89 18.05 11.26
N ARG A 179 18.47 18.63 12.30
CA ARG A 179 18.18 18.31 13.70
C ARG A 179 17.87 19.59 14.45
N LEU A 180 16.83 19.57 15.29
CA LEU A 180 16.47 20.73 16.09
C LEU A 180 17.48 20.92 17.23
N GLU A 181 18.26 22.00 17.18
CA GLU A 181 19.41 22.25 18.08
C GLU A 181 19.09 22.02 19.57
N LYS A 182 17.99 22.60 20.06
CA LYS A 182 17.59 22.51 21.48
C LYS A 182 16.88 21.20 21.85
N LYS A 183 16.41 20.45 20.86
CA LYS A 183 15.70 19.17 21.04
C LYS A 183 16.22 18.20 19.99
N PRO A 184 17.47 17.74 20.15
CA PRO A 184 18.14 17.00 19.10
C PRO A 184 17.42 15.70 18.74
N PHE A 185 16.56 15.15 19.60
CA PHE A 185 15.67 14.03 19.25
C PHE A 185 14.59 14.34 18.20
N ILE A 186 14.56 15.53 17.59
CA ILE A 186 13.66 15.88 16.49
C ILE A 186 14.49 16.03 15.22
N ILE A 187 14.23 15.17 14.23
CA ILE A 187 14.93 15.16 12.94
C ILE A 187 13.95 15.01 11.77
N GLY A 188 14.36 15.41 10.58
CA GLY A 188 13.56 15.14 9.41
C GLY A 188 14.22 15.58 8.13
N THR A 189 13.75 15.00 7.04
CA THR A 189 14.09 15.38 5.68
C THR A 189 12.78 15.40 4.92
N PRO A 190 12.30 16.57 4.45
CA PRO A 190 11.16 16.62 3.56
C PRO A 190 11.52 15.96 2.22
N ASP A 191 10.52 15.43 1.51
CA ASP A 191 10.74 14.85 0.18
C ASP A 191 11.22 15.94 -0.78
N ASP A 192 10.63 17.14 -0.69
CA ASP A 192 11.03 18.28 -1.51
C ASP A 192 10.78 19.62 -0.81
N VAL A 193 11.54 20.62 -1.25
CA VAL A 193 11.25 22.02 -1.00
C VAL A 193 11.22 22.70 -2.35
N VAL A 194 10.10 23.31 -2.71
CA VAL A 194 9.92 23.88 -4.05
C VAL A 194 9.75 25.39 -4.02
N LEU A 195 10.24 26.05 -5.05
CA LEU A 195 9.86 27.42 -5.43
C LEU A 195 8.81 27.34 -6.54
N MET A 196 7.65 27.91 -6.27
CA MET A 196 6.58 28.07 -7.25
C MET A 196 6.85 29.28 -8.17
N PRO A 197 6.24 29.34 -9.37
CA PRO A 197 6.40 30.48 -10.28
C PRO A 197 6.00 31.84 -9.69
N ASP A 198 5.12 31.85 -8.68
CA ASP A 198 4.69 33.05 -7.96
C ASP A 198 5.65 33.47 -6.83
N GLY A 199 6.81 32.81 -6.70
CA GLY A 199 7.83 33.08 -5.70
C GLY A 199 7.56 32.43 -4.34
N ARG A 200 6.45 31.69 -4.16
CA ARG A 200 6.18 30.99 -2.91
C ARG A 200 7.07 29.75 -2.78
N ARG A 201 7.72 29.63 -1.63
CA ARG A 201 8.38 28.41 -1.17
C ARG A 201 7.42 27.47 -0.45
N LEU A 202 7.30 26.21 -0.88
CA LEU A 202 6.45 25.18 -0.25
C LEU A 202 7.28 23.99 0.23
N ILE A 203 6.83 23.33 1.31
CA ILE A 203 7.27 21.98 1.67
C ILE A 203 6.29 21.00 1.03
N VAL A 204 6.81 20.04 0.26
CA VAL A 204 5.99 19.06 -0.44
C VAL A 204 6.39 17.67 0.01
N ASP A 205 5.37 16.86 0.32
CA ASP A 205 5.51 15.45 0.66
C ASP A 205 4.72 14.64 -0.39
N TYR A 206 5.43 13.77 -1.11
CA TYR A 206 4.89 13.02 -2.24
C TYR A 206 4.37 11.67 -1.78
N LYS A 207 3.22 11.25 -2.31
CA LYS A 207 2.55 9.99 -1.93
C LYS A 207 1.98 9.27 -3.14
N CYS A 208 2.01 7.94 -3.10
CA CYS A 208 1.43 7.07 -4.13
C CYS A 208 0.43 6.06 -3.50
N PRO A 209 -0.67 6.55 -2.91
CA PRO A 209 -1.65 5.68 -2.27
C PRO A 209 -2.43 4.85 -3.30
N SER A 210 -3.29 3.93 -2.85
CA SER A 210 -4.20 3.23 -3.76
C SER A 210 -5.23 4.22 -4.35
N ALA A 211 -5.92 3.82 -5.40
CA ALA A 211 -6.99 4.64 -5.98
C ALA A 211 -8.15 4.87 -4.99
N GLU A 212 -8.46 3.88 -4.14
CA GLU A 212 -9.49 4.02 -3.09
C GLU A 212 -9.09 5.04 -2.04
N VAL A 213 -7.83 5.03 -1.60
CA VAL A 213 -7.32 6.02 -0.64
C VAL A 213 -7.24 7.41 -1.27
N ASN A 214 -6.92 7.53 -2.56
CA ASN A 214 -7.04 8.81 -3.28
C ASN A 214 -8.49 9.33 -3.26
N LYS A 215 -9.48 8.47 -3.55
CA LYS A 215 -10.91 8.82 -3.49
C LYS A 215 -11.33 9.27 -2.09
N GLU A 216 -10.78 8.65 -1.05
CA GLU A 216 -11.00 9.06 0.33
C GLU A 216 -10.39 10.43 0.62
N TYR A 217 -9.14 10.67 0.23
CA TYR A 217 -8.46 11.95 0.46
C TYR A 217 -9.12 13.12 -0.28
N LEU A 218 -9.70 12.88 -1.45
CA LEU A 218 -10.49 13.90 -2.16
C LEU A 218 -11.78 14.28 -1.42
N ARG A 219 -12.38 13.36 -0.65
CA ARG A 219 -13.62 13.60 0.10
C ARG A 219 -13.35 14.17 1.49
N ASN A 220 -12.37 13.62 2.19
CA ASN A 220 -12.17 13.82 3.63
C ASN A 220 -10.90 14.63 3.95
N GLY A 221 -10.07 14.93 2.95
CA GLY A 221 -8.72 15.44 3.14
C GLY A 221 -7.71 14.33 3.47
N VAL A 222 -6.43 14.70 3.49
CA VAL A 222 -5.35 13.77 3.81
C VAL A 222 -5.33 13.39 5.29
N SER A 223 -4.82 12.20 5.59
CA SER A 223 -4.71 11.70 6.95
C SER A 223 -4.00 12.70 7.88
N PHE A 224 -4.43 12.77 9.14
CA PHE A 224 -3.79 13.61 10.15
C PHE A 224 -2.30 13.29 10.33
N ASP A 225 -1.90 12.04 10.10
CA ASP A 225 -0.50 11.63 10.21
C ASP A 225 0.41 12.37 9.20
N TYR A 226 -0.07 12.61 7.97
CA TYR A 226 0.65 13.43 6.99
C TYR A 226 0.61 14.93 7.32
N GLN A 227 -0.50 15.41 7.90
CA GLN A 227 -0.57 16.79 8.40
C GLN A 227 0.47 17.02 9.49
N ALA A 228 0.56 16.11 10.47
CA ALA A 228 1.55 16.14 11.53
C ALA A 228 2.99 16.06 10.99
N GLN A 229 3.23 15.23 9.97
CA GLN A 229 4.53 15.12 9.31
C GLN A 229 5.00 16.46 8.70
N LEU A 230 4.15 17.16 7.96
CA LEU A 230 4.50 18.47 7.40
C LEU A 230 4.72 19.53 8.48
N HIS A 231 3.92 19.49 9.55
CA HIS A 231 4.12 20.38 10.70
C HIS A 231 5.43 20.09 11.45
N HIS A 232 5.84 18.82 11.53
CA HIS A 232 7.13 18.43 12.08
C HIS A 232 8.27 19.06 11.27
N TYR A 233 8.23 19.00 9.94
CA TYR A 233 9.26 19.64 9.11
C TYR A 233 9.33 21.15 9.31
N THR A 234 8.21 21.82 9.54
CA THR A 234 8.21 23.25 9.87
C THR A 234 8.86 23.63 11.20
N LEU A 235 9.09 22.68 12.13
CA LEU A 235 9.92 22.93 13.31
C LEU A 235 11.41 23.07 12.92
N LEU A 236 11.86 22.21 12.02
CA LEU A 236 13.24 22.19 11.52
C LEU A 236 13.53 23.45 10.69
N THR A 237 12.56 23.88 9.90
CA THR A 237 12.70 25.05 9.04
C THR A 237 12.86 26.35 9.81
N LYS A 238 12.10 26.52 10.91
CA LYS A 238 12.27 27.64 11.84
C LYS A 238 13.67 27.66 12.45
N SER A 239 14.20 26.49 12.83
CA SER A 239 15.57 26.39 13.35
C SER A 239 16.62 26.71 12.30
N ALA A 240 16.37 26.36 11.04
CA ALA A 240 17.25 26.68 9.91
C ALA A 240 17.09 28.14 9.42
N GLY A 241 16.14 28.92 9.96
CA GLY A 241 15.89 30.29 9.49
C GLY A 241 15.36 30.35 8.05
N ILE A 242 14.66 29.30 7.61
CA ILE A 242 14.09 29.22 6.26
C ILE A 242 12.58 29.52 6.36
N MET A 243 12.12 30.50 5.58
CA MET A 243 10.71 30.88 5.50
C MET A 243 9.99 30.07 4.40
N PHE A 244 8.79 29.59 4.73
CA PHE A 244 7.90 28.85 3.84
C PHE A 244 6.52 29.50 3.82
N HIS A 245 5.81 29.34 2.71
CA HIS A 245 4.51 29.96 2.44
C HIS A 245 3.36 28.95 2.46
N GLY A 246 3.66 27.65 2.45
CA GLY A 246 2.66 26.61 2.48
C GLY A 246 3.24 25.21 2.64
N LEU A 247 2.36 24.29 2.99
CA LEU A 247 2.63 22.88 3.20
C LEU A 247 1.69 22.10 2.31
N GLU A 248 2.18 21.04 1.68
CA GLU A 248 1.37 20.30 0.73
C GLU A 248 1.69 18.81 0.69
N VAL A 249 0.63 18.00 0.71
CA VAL A 249 0.71 16.58 0.35
C VAL A 249 0.28 16.44 -1.10
N VAL A 250 1.11 15.81 -1.93
CA VAL A 250 0.83 15.57 -3.34
C VAL A 250 0.69 14.07 -3.57
N CYS A 251 -0.52 13.65 -3.95
CA CYS A 251 -0.83 12.24 -4.19
C CYS A 251 -0.90 11.96 -5.70
N LEU A 252 -0.17 10.96 -6.18
CA LEU A 252 -0.41 10.38 -7.50
C LEU A 252 -1.61 9.44 -7.43
N ASP A 253 -2.61 9.69 -8.26
CA ASP A 253 -3.70 8.76 -8.51
C ASP A 253 -3.27 7.71 -9.55
N PRO A 254 -3.17 6.43 -9.18
CA PRO A 254 -2.77 5.39 -10.11
C PRO A 254 -3.84 5.07 -11.17
N GLU A 255 -5.13 5.43 -10.97
CA GLU A 255 -6.18 5.21 -11.98
C GLU A 255 -6.11 6.25 -13.10
N SER A 256 -6.00 7.52 -12.75
CA SER A 256 -6.01 8.63 -13.71
C SER A 256 -4.61 9.11 -14.11
N PHE A 257 -3.56 8.57 -13.45
CA PHE A 257 -2.18 9.04 -13.56
C PHE A 257 -2.03 10.55 -13.36
N SER A 258 -2.83 11.11 -12.45
CA SER A 258 -2.91 12.55 -12.20
C SER A 258 -2.50 12.89 -10.77
N LEU A 259 -2.03 14.12 -10.55
CA LEU A 259 -1.63 14.61 -9.24
C LEU A 259 -2.78 15.32 -8.53
N ASN A 260 -3.13 14.82 -7.36
CA ASN A 260 -4.05 15.45 -6.42
C ASN A 260 -3.26 16.23 -5.38
N ARG A 261 -3.62 17.50 -5.23
CA ARG A 261 -2.96 18.48 -4.38
C ARG A 261 -3.78 18.68 -3.11
N HIS A 262 -3.16 18.48 -1.96
CA HIS A 262 -3.79 18.64 -0.65
C HIS A 262 -3.01 19.64 0.19
N PRO A 263 -3.33 20.94 0.10
CA PRO A 263 -2.76 21.96 0.96
C PRO A 263 -3.05 21.67 2.43
N VAL A 264 -2.05 21.85 3.28
CA VAL A 264 -2.16 21.71 4.73
C VAL A 264 -1.99 23.08 5.37
N GLU A 265 -3.00 23.52 6.11
CA GLU A 265 -2.97 24.81 6.79
C GLU A 265 -2.01 24.76 8.00
N PRO A 266 -1.07 25.70 8.13
CA PRO A 266 -0.19 25.76 9.30
C PRO A 266 -0.94 26.06 10.60
N SER A 267 -0.76 25.22 11.63
CA SER A 267 -1.39 25.36 12.95
C SER A 267 -0.37 25.58 14.07
N LYS A 268 -0.50 26.70 14.78
CA LYS A 268 0.30 27.05 15.98
C LYS A 268 0.08 26.09 17.13
N GLU A 269 -1.14 25.62 17.29
CA GLU A 269 -1.56 24.70 18.33
C GLU A 269 -0.90 23.34 18.12
N LEU A 270 -0.95 22.84 16.88
CA LEU A 270 -0.30 21.57 16.51
C LEU A 270 1.22 21.63 16.69
N PHE A 271 1.86 22.78 16.45
CA PHE A 271 3.30 22.96 16.74
C PHE A 271 3.64 22.77 18.21
N VAL A 272 2.85 23.37 19.11
CA VAL A 272 3.08 23.28 20.55
C VAL A 272 2.85 21.83 21.01
N GLU A 273 1.79 21.22 20.51
CA GLU A 273 1.45 19.83 20.82
C GLU A 273 2.53 18.85 20.34
N LEU A 274 3.02 18.98 19.11
CA LEU A 274 4.14 18.20 18.56
C LEU A 274 5.35 18.23 19.50
N LEU A 275 5.79 19.45 19.85
CA LEU A 275 6.96 19.63 20.70
C LEU A 275 6.77 18.99 22.07
N GLN A 276 5.59 19.09 22.66
CA GLN A 276 5.29 18.48 23.96
C GLN A 276 5.23 16.95 23.86
N ALA A 277 4.51 16.43 22.87
CA ALA A 277 4.32 15.00 22.65
C ALA A 277 5.64 14.29 22.35
N GLU A 278 6.45 14.81 21.44
CA GLU A 278 7.76 14.24 21.08
C GLU A 278 8.75 14.33 22.24
N THR A 279 8.78 15.46 22.97
CA THR A 279 9.61 15.59 24.18
C THR A 279 9.23 14.56 25.23
N ARG A 280 7.93 14.38 25.47
CA ARG A 280 7.43 13.43 26.46
C ARG A 280 7.74 11.99 26.06
N LEU A 281 7.49 11.61 24.80
CA LEU A 281 7.81 10.27 24.31
C LEU A 281 9.31 9.99 24.44
N TRP A 282 10.13 10.92 23.96
CA TRP A 282 11.57 10.70 23.94
C TRP A 282 12.15 10.58 25.35
N ASN A 283 11.86 11.56 26.22
CA ASN A 283 12.48 11.62 27.54
C ASN A 283 11.92 10.58 28.51
N ASN A 284 10.62 10.25 28.44
CA ASN A 284 10.00 9.36 29.42
C ASN A 284 10.04 7.89 29.00
N HIS A 285 10.25 7.60 27.71
CA HIS A 285 10.18 6.23 27.20
C HIS A 285 11.46 5.81 26.47
N VAL A 286 11.93 6.59 25.49
CA VAL A 286 13.12 6.18 24.72
C VAL A 286 14.39 6.28 25.56
N MET A 287 14.58 7.38 26.29
CA MET A 287 15.78 7.60 27.09
C MET A 287 15.82 6.75 28.38
N THR A 288 14.68 6.25 28.84
CA THR A 288 14.55 5.43 30.06
C THR A 288 14.44 3.93 29.76
N GLY A 289 14.13 3.56 28.52
CA GLY A 289 13.81 2.19 28.13
C GLY A 289 12.40 1.73 28.56
N GLU A 290 11.58 2.62 29.14
CA GLU A 290 10.23 2.29 29.58
C GLU A 290 9.24 2.31 28.40
N LEU A 291 8.50 1.22 28.20
CA LEU A 291 7.55 1.14 27.10
C LEU A 291 6.23 1.85 27.44
N PRO A 292 5.69 2.70 26.54
CA PRO A 292 4.40 3.34 26.77
C PRO A 292 3.26 2.31 26.74
N VAL A 293 2.22 2.57 27.54
CA VAL A 293 0.97 1.80 27.51
C VAL A 293 0.16 2.25 26.31
N VAL A 294 -0.12 1.34 25.37
CA VAL A 294 -0.92 1.68 24.18
C VAL A 294 -2.36 1.96 24.62
N PRO A 295 -2.96 3.10 24.23
CA PRO A 295 -4.37 3.36 24.45
C PRO A 295 -5.18 2.20 23.86
N SER A 296 -5.90 1.48 24.71
CA SER A 296 -6.86 0.49 24.24
C SER A 296 -8.05 1.23 23.65
N PRO A 297 -8.72 0.69 22.61
CA PRO A 297 -9.99 1.25 22.16
C PRO A 297 -10.89 1.39 23.38
N ALA A 298 -11.45 2.58 23.59
CA ALA A 298 -12.47 2.73 24.60
C ALA A 298 -13.58 1.72 24.28
N ASN A 299 -14.01 0.95 25.28
CA ASN A 299 -15.21 0.15 25.13
C ASN A 299 -16.34 1.11 24.76
N LEU A 300 -17.06 0.81 23.68
CA LEU A 300 -18.28 1.52 23.36
C LEU A 300 -19.28 1.18 24.47
N ASN A 301 -19.37 2.07 25.45
CA ASN A 301 -20.27 1.94 26.57
C ASN A 301 -21.18 3.17 26.53
N PRO A 302 -22.27 3.15 25.74
CA PRO A 302 -23.23 4.23 25.75
C PRO A 302 -23.69 4.46 27.18
N ASP A 303 -23.81 5.71 27.61
CA ASP A 303 -24.33 6.05 28.95
C ASP A 303 -25.80 5.61 29.17
N ASP A 304 -26.44 5.09 28.12
CA ASP A 304 -27.81 4.63 28.07
C ASP A 304 -27.83 3.12 27.83
N GLU A 305 -28.21 2.36 28.87
CA GLU A 305 -28.33 0.89 28.82
C GLU A 305 -29.21 0.42 27.66
N ARG A 306 -30.23 1.20 27.25
CA ARG A 306 -31.08 0.84 26.11
C ARG A 306 -30.33 0.95 24.79
N LYS A 307 -29.43 1.94 24.65
CA LYS A 307 -28.57 2.06 23.46
C LYS A 307 -27.53 0.95 23.42
N LEU A 308 -26.98 0.57 24.57
CA LEU A 308 -26.06 -0.56 24.66
C LEU A 308 -26.74 -1.86 24.21
N ALA A 309 -27.94 -2.16 24.73
CA ALA A 309 -28.72 -3.33 24.35
C ALA A 309 -29.08 -3.34 22.85
N ALA A 310 -29.51 -2.19 22.30
CA ALA A 310 -29.79 -2.06 20.87
C ALA A 310 -28.54 -2.27 20.01
N MET A 311 -27.40 -1.71 20.42
CA MET A 311 -26.12 -1.91 19.74
C MET A 311 -25.68 -3.37 19.77
N GLN A 312 -25.79 -4.05 20.91
CA GLN A 312 -25.45 -5.46 21.04
C GLN A 312 -26.33 -6.34 20.14
N THR A 313 -27.63 -6.03 20.08
CA THR A 313 -28.58 -6.73 19.21
C THR A 313 -28.21 -6.59 17.74
N LEU A 314 -27.98 -5.35 17.28
CA LEU A 314 -27.60 -5.08 15.89
C LEU A 314 -26.24 -5.71 15.52
N VAL A 315 -25.26 -5.69 16.44
CA VAL A 315 -23.96 -6.33 16.21
C VAL A 315 -24.10 -7.85 16.13
N MET A 316 -24.95 -8.46 16.96
CA MET A 316 -25.22 -9.89 16.92
C MET A 316 -25.93 -10.29 15.62
N GLN A 317 -26.95 -9.54 15.21
CA GLN A 317 -27.62 -9.72 13.91
C GLN A 317 -26.62 -9.65 12.75
N ALA A 318 -25.77 -8.63 12.72
CA ALA A 318 -24.74 -8.48 11.70
C ALA A 318 -23.74 -9.66 11.71
N ALA A 319 -23.36 -10.16 12.89
CA ALA A 319 -22.46 -11.30 13.02
C ALA A 319 -23.09 -12.59 12.46
N VAL A 320 -24.34 -12.89 12.81
CA VAL A 320 -25.04 -14.08 12.30
C VAL A 320 -25.26 -14.01 10.80
N LEU A 321 -25.69 -12.86 10.27
CA LEU A 321 -25.83 -12.66 8.82
C LEU A 321 -24.52 -12.85 8.07
N LYS A 322 -23.40 -12.37 8.64
CA LYS A 322 -22.07 -12.60 8.08
C LYS A 322 -21.71 -14.09 8.06
N MET A 323 -21.92 -14.80 9.16
CA MET A 323 -21.66 -16.25 9.22
C MET A 323 -22.52 -17.03 8.20
N ALA A 324 -23.79 -16.67 8.06
CA ALA A 324 -24.68 -17.24 7.06
C ALA A 324 -24.21 -16.94 5.63
N ALA A 325 -23.77 -15.70 5.35
CA ALA A 325 -23.24 -15.32 4.05
C ALA A 325 -21.96 -16.10 3.68
N ASP A 326 -21.04 -16.29 4.63
CA ASP A 326 -19.81 -17.05 4.44
C ASP A 326 -20.10 -18.54 4.15
N GLU A 327 -21.05 -19.15 4.88
CA GLU A 327 -21.50 -20.53 4.65
C GLU A 327 -22.24 -20.70 3.30
N ILE A 328 -23.15 -19.77 2.96
CA ILE A 328 -23.85 -19.76 1.67
C ILE A 328 -22.84 -19.63 0.52
N GLY A 329 -21.84 -18.75 0.65
CA GLY A 329 -20.76 -18.59 -0.32
C GLY A 329 -19.97 -19.89 -0.51
N THR A 330 -19.66 -20.57 0.59
CA THR A 330 -18.98 -21.88 0.57
C THR A 330 -19.81 -22.93 -0.18
N ARG A 331 -21.09 -23.10 0.18
CA ARG A 331 -21.99 -24.05 -0.49
C ARG A 331 -22.24 -23.71 -1.95
N GLN A 332 -22.28 -22.43 -2.31
CA GLN A 332 -22.39 -21.99 -3.70
C GLN A 332 -21.17 -22.47 -4.50
N MET A 333 -19.96 -22.29 -3.97
CA MET A 333 -18.74 -22.75 -4.62
C MET A 333 -18.72 -24.28 -4.78
N GLU A 334 -19.11 -25.03 -3.74
CA GLU A 334 -19.22 -26.48 -3.81
C GLU A 334 -20.22 -26.95 -4.87
N ALA A 335 -21.42 -26.34 -4.91
CA ALA A 335 -22.43 -26.66 -5.90
C ALA A 335 -21.93 -26.37 -7.32
N LEU A 336 -21.24 -25.25 -7.53
CA LEU A 336 -20.61 -24.92 -8.81
C LEU A 336 -19.53 -25.94 -9.18
N ASN A 337 -18.64 -26.30 -8.26
CA ASN A 337 -17.59 -27.28 -8.52
C ASN A 337 -18.16 -28.66 -8.87
N ARG A 338 -19.24 -29.08 -8.19
CA ARG A 338 -19.97 -30.31 -8.51
C ARG A 338 -20.61 -30.23 -9.90
N ALA A 339 -21.26 -29.11 -10.24
CA ALA A 339 -21.83 -28.90 -11.56
C ALA A 339 -20.75 -28.99 -12.65
N LYS A 340 -19.59 -28.35 -12.44
CA LYS A 340 -18.44 -28.43 -13.34
C LYS A 340 -17.92 -29.85 -13.50
N ALA A 341 -17.76 -30.59 -12.40
CA ALA A 341 -17.31 -31.99 -12.43
C ALA A 341 -18.26 -32.90 -13.21
N VAL A 342 -19.57 -32.73 -13.03
CA VAL A 342 -20.59 -33.47 -13.79
C VAL A 342 -20.48 -33.19 -15.29
N VAL A 343 -20.30 -31.92 -15.66
CA VAL A 343 -20.19 -31.53 -17.08
C VAL A 343 -18.87 -32.02 -17.69
N LEU A 344 -17.74 -31.90 -16.98
CA LEU A 344 -16.46 -32.47 -17.39
C LEU A 344 -16.54 -33.97 -17.64
N GLY A 345 -17.20 -34.72 -16.75
CA GLY A 345 -17.38 -36.16 -16.88
C GLY A 345 -18.34 -36.59 -17.99
N ALA A 346 -19.28 -35.71 -18.38
CA ALA A 346 -20.28 -36.02 -19.39
C ALA A 346 -19.88 -35.64 -20.82
N THR A 347 -19.06 -34.58 -21.00
CA THR A 347 -18.88 -33.99 -22.34
C THR A 347 -17.43 -33.79 -22.79
N ASN A 348 -16.40 -34.19 -22.04
CA ASN A 348 -14.98 -33.86 -22.33
C ASN A 348 -14.78 -32.33 -22.52
N LEU A 349 -13.67 -31.89 -23.13
CA LEU A 349 -13.34 -30.49 -23.49
C LEU A 349 -14.32 -29.87 -24.52
N SER A 350 -15.58 -30.29 -24.59
CA SER A 350 -16.56 -29.69 -25.48
C SER A 350 -17.08 -28.35 -24.94
N GLU A 351 -17.15 -27.39 -25.85
CA GLU A 351 -17.81 -26.11 -25.66
C GLU A 351 -19.33 -26.30 -25.62
N GLY A 352 -20.00 -25.45 -24.86
CA GLY A 352 -21.44 -25.54 -24.77
C GLY A 352 -22.05 -24.62 -23.74
N ARG A 353 -23.37 -24.51 -23.80
CA ARG A 353 -24.17 -23.73 -22.87
C ARG A 353 -25.22 -24.63 -22.25
N ILE A 354 -25.27 -24.64 -20.92
CA ILE A 354 -26.36 -25.24 -20.15
C ILE A 354 -27.23 -24.10 -19.63
N ASP A 355 -28.47 -24.05 -20.12
CA ASP A 355 -29.47 -23.10 -19.65
C ASP A 355 -30.38 -23.80 -18.62
N ALA A 356 -30.26 -23.40 -17.36
CA ALA A 356 -31.10 -23.88 -16.26
C ALA A 356 -32.31 -22.95 -16.03
N GLY A 357 -32.66 -22.11 -17.02
CA GLY A 357 -33.75 -21.14 -16.97
C GLY A 357 -33.38 -19.87 -16.21
N ILE A 358 -33.09 -19.99 -14.92
CA ILE A 358 -32.73 -18.87 -14.04
C ILE A 358 -31.22 -18.56 -14.03
N ALA A 359 -30.42 -19.51 -14.51
CA ALA A 359 -28.98 -19.39 -14.60
C ALA A 359 -28.45 -20.11 -15.84
N THR A 360 -27.26 -19.73 -16.26
CA THR A 360 -26.58 -20.30 -17.41
C THR A 360 -25.14 -20.61 -17.04
N LEU A 361 -24.72 -21.83 -17.31
CA LEU A 361 -23.31 -22.22 -17.31
C LEU A 361 -22.83 -22.22 -18.76
N ASN A 362 -21.89 -21.34 -19.09
CA ASN A 362 -21.23 -21.31 -20.39
C ASN A 362 -19.83 -21.89 -20.27
N ARG A 363 -19.50 -22.81 -21.16
CA ARG A 363 -18.16 -23.35 -21.36
C ARG A 363 -17.69 -22.87 -22.73
N THR A 364 -16.67 -22.03 -22.74
CA THR A 364 -16.04 -21.54 -23.96
C THR A 364 -14.61 -22.05 -23.99
N ARG A 365 -14.13 -22.38 -25.18
CA ARG A 365 -12.72 -22.75 -25.35
C ARG A 365 -11.87 -21.54 -24.99
N LYS A 366 -10.78 -21.83 -24.31
CA LYS A 366 -9.76 -20.85 -24.00
C LYS A 366 -8.41 -21.46 -24.35
N TRP A 367 -7.64 -20.75 -25.14
CA TRP A 367 -6.29 -21.17 -25.50
C TRP A 367 -5.31 -20.75 -24.40
N ASP A 368 -4.35 -21.63 -24.11
CA ASP A 368 -3.08 -21.22 -23.52
C ASP A 368 -2.30 -20.45 -24.60
N GLU A 369 -2.34 -19.13 -24.48
CA GLU A 369 -1.75 -18.22 -25.46
C GLU A 369 -0.24 -18.41 -25.60
N ALA A 370 0.47 -18.78 -24.52
CA ALA A 370 1.90 -19.00 -24.57
C ALA A 370 2.23 -20.29 -25.34
N GLU A 371 1.49 -21.36 -25.04
CA GLU A 371 1.72 -22.66 -25.67
C GLU A 371 1.34 -22.65 -27.15
N ILE A 372 0.21 -22.03 -27.53
CA ILE A 372 -0.20 -21.96 -28.93
C ILE A 372 0.75 -21.10 -29.78
N ARG A 373 1.32 -20.03 -29.22
CA ARG A 373 2.35 -19.20 -29.88
C ARG A 373 3.62 -20.00 -30.12
N ARG A 374 4.10 -20.71 -29.08
CA ARG A 374 5.27 -21.60 -29.17
C ARG A 374 5.09 -22.67 -30.26
N MET A 375 3.89 -23.23 -30.37
CA MET A 375 3.54 -24.19 -31.41
C MET A 375 3.54 -23.58 -32.82
N ALA A 376 2.95 -22.39 -32.98
CA ALA A 376 2.92 -21.66 -34.25
C ALA A 376 4.33 -21.30 -34.75
N GLU A 377 5.18 -20.77 -33.86
CA GLU A 377 6.58 -20.45 -34.16
C GLU A 377 7.37 -21.69 -34.58
N ALA A 378 7.21 -22.81 -33.87
CA ALA A 378 7.87 -24.07 -34.21
C ALA A 378 7.41 -24.64 -35.55
N ALA A 379 6.18 -24.34 -35.98
CA ALA A 379 5.62 -24.72 -37.27
C ALA A 379 5.98 -23.75 -38.41
N GLY A 380 6.65 -22.63 -38.11
CA GLY A 380 6.94 -21.58 -39.07
C GLY A 380 5.70 -20.79 -39.51
N ILE A 381 4.66 -20.74 -38.68
CA ILE A 381 3.45 -19.96 -38.93
C ILE A 381 3.67 -18.54 -38.41
N ASP A 382 3.48 -17.55 -39.28
CA ASP A 382 3.53 -16.14 -38.89
C ASP A 382 2.26 -15.74 -38.14
N LEU A 383 2.41 -15.31 -36.88
CA LEU A 383 1.29 -14.91 -36.03
C LEU A 383 0.74 -13.52 -36.37
N GLU A 384 1.49 -12.71 -37.11
CA GLU A 384 1.02 -11.39 -37.56
C GLU A 384 -0.15 -11.53 -38.53
N GLU A 385 -0.18 -12.58 -39.36
CA GLU A 385 -1.29 -12.87 -40.28
C GLU A 385 -2.64 -13.13 -39.58
N PHE A 386 -2.60 -13.48 -38.29
CA PHE A 386 -3.79 -13.78 -37.46
C PHE A 386 -4.07 -12.70 -36.42
N THR A 387 -3.33 -11.60 -36.44
CA THR A 387 -3.44 -10.51 -35.47
C THR A 387 -4.13 -9.33 -36.12
N PHE A 388 -5.19 -8.84 -35.47
CA PHE A 388 -6.03 -7.78 -36.03
C PHE A 388 -6.35 -6.72 -34.98
N ALA A 389 -6.50 -5.49 -35.43
CA ALA A 389 -7.04 -4.39 -34.64
C ALA A 389 -8.49 -4.69 -34.20
N ASP A 390 -8.78 -4.61 -32.90
CA ASP A 390 -10.17 -4.64 -32.39
C ASP A 390 -10.74 -3.22 -32.33
N PRO A 391 -11.61 -2.81 -33.28
CA PRO A 391 -12.13 -1.44 -33.35
C PRO A 391 -12.99 -1.06 -32.14
N LYS A 392 -13.37 -2.02 -31.30
CA LYS A 392 -14.13 -1.77 -30.06
C LYS A 392 -13.23 -1.52 -28.85
N LYS A 393 -11.92 -1.74 -28.98
CA LYS A 393 -10.94 -1.61 -27.89
C LYS A 393 -9.80 -0.70 -28.33
N PRO A 394 -9.93 0.63 -28.14
CA PRO A 394 -8.83 1.55 -28.40
C PRO A 394 -7.62 1.19 -27.52
N ASP A 395 -6.43 1.31 -28.09
CA ASP A 395 -5.17 1.16 -27.37
C ASP A 395 -4.73 2.53 -26.86
N GLY A 396 -4.89 2.74 -25.55
CA GLY A 396 -4.55 4.01 -24.92
C GLY A 396 -3.06 4.35 -25.02
N GLY A 397 -2.18 3.36 -25.12
CA GLY A 397 -0.74 3.57 -25.28
C GLY A 397 -0.41 4.05 -26.69
N ALA A 398 -0.88 3.33 -27.71
CA ALA A 398 -0.66 3.73 -29.11
C ALA A 398 -1.30 5.08 -29.43
N ALA A 399 -2.52 5.35 -28.91
CA ALA A 399 -3.17 6.65 -29.07
C ALA A 399 -2.38 7.80 -28.40
N PHE A 400 -1.71 7.52 -27.28
CA PHE A 400 -0.85 8.48 -26.60
C PHE A 400 0.42 8.77 -27.41
N GLU A 401 1.08 7.75 -27.95
CA GLU A 401 2.27 7.89 -28.80
C GLU A 401 1.98 8.69 -30.09
N MET A 402 0.84 8.44 -30.72
CA MET A 402 0.38 9.21 -31.88
C MET A 402 0.17 10.68 -31.52
N LEU A 403 -0.46 10.96 -30.38
CA LEU A 403 -0.66 12.33 -29.90
C LEU A 403 0.65 13.02 -29.54
N ASP A 404 1.58 12.30 -28.90
CA ASP A 404 2.90 12.81 -28.55
C ASP A 404 3.73 13.16 -29.80
N THR A 405 3.65 12.35 -30.85
CA THR A 405 4.30 12.61 -32.14
C THR A 405 3.78 13.89 -32.78
N ILE A 406 2.46 14.13 -32.74
CA ILE A 406 1.84 15.37 -33.23
C ILE A 406 2.30 16.57 -32.39
N LEU A 407 2.25 16.46 -31.07
CA LEU A 407 2.60 17.54 -30.15
C LEU A 407 4.08 17.91 -30.22
N THR A 408 4.96 16.92 -30.34
CA THR A 408 6.40 17.11 -30.48
C THR A 408 6.72 17.81 -31.80
N THR A 409 6.12 17.38 -32.90
CA THR A 409 6.27 18.04 -34.21
C THR A 409 5.72 19.46 -34.19
N ALA A 410 4.61 19.70 -33.50
CA ALA A 410 4.01 21.03 -33.40
C ALA A 410 4.83 22.02 -32.59
N ARG A 411 5.71 21.52 -31.71
CA ARG A 411 6.63 22.34 -30.89
C ARG A 411 7.96 22.61 -31.58
N ASP A 412 8.30 21.88 -32.63
CA ASP A 412 9.49 22.12 -33.45
C ASP A 412 9.22 23.32 -34.39
N PRO A 413 10.02 24.41 -34.34
CA PRO A 413 9.92 25.54 -35.27
C PRO A 413 10.06 25.15 -36.75
N HIS A 414 10.61 23.97 -37.04
CA HIS A 414 10.77 23.40 -38.37
C HIS A 414 9.87 22.18 -38.62
N GLY A 415 8.96 21.87 -37.69
CA GLY A 415 8.08 20.71 -37.77
C GLY A 415 7.02 20.84 -38.87
N ASP A 416 6.92 19.81 -39.71
CA ASP A 416 5.89 19.70 -40.74
C ASP A 416 4.65 18.98 -40.19
N ILE A 417 3.84 19.74 -39.45
CA ILE A 417 2.60 19.23 -38.83
C ILE A 417 1.66 18.59 -39.87
N PRO A 418 1.40 19.19 -41.06
CA PRO A 418 0.57 18.54 -42.07
C PRO A 418 1.05 17.15 -42.46
N ARG A 419 2.36 16.95 -42.66
CA ARG A 419 2.92 15.63 -43.01
C ARG A 419 2.75 14.61 -41.89
N VAL A 420 2.96 15.02 -40.64
CA VAL A 420 2.82 14.14 -39.47
C VAL A 420 1.36 13.79 -39.19
N LEU A 421 0.44 14.74 -39.35
CA LEU A 421 -0.99 14.45 -39.24
C LEU A 421 -1.44 13.44 -40.28
N THR A 422 -0.97 13.55 -41.53
CA THR A 422 -1.25 12.55 -42.56
C THR A 422 -0.73 11.17 -42.16
N ALA A 423 0.51 11.06 -41.68
CA ALA A 423 1.09 9.78 -41.25
C ALA A 423 0.32 9.16 -40.06
N VAL A 424 -0.07 9.98 -39.08
CA VAL A 424 -0.86 9.50 -37.93
C VAL A 424 -2.26 9.07 -38.35
N MET A 425 -2.88 9.78 -39.30
CA MET A 425 -4.16 9.36 -39.87
C MET A 425 -4.03 8.04 -40.64
N GLU A 426 -2.94 7.86 -41.39
CA GLU A 426 -2.65 6.59 -42.08
C GLU A 426 -2.47 5.43 -41.08
N GLU A 427 -1.78 5.62 -39.96
CA GLU A 427 -1.65 4.60 -38.92
C GLU A 427 -2.97 4.33 -38.17
N PHE A 428 -3.78 5.36 -37.96
CA PHE A 428 -5.11 5.23 -37.39
C PHE A 428 -6.04 4.44 -38.32
N GLU A 429 -6.00 4.73 -39.61
CA GLU A 429 -6.73 3.99 -40.66
C GLU A 429 -6.22 2.56 -40.82
N ALA A 430 -4.92 2.32 -40.60
CA ALA A 430 -4.32 0.98 -40.53
C ALA A 430 -4.69 0.22 -39.25
N GLY A 431 -5.34 0.87 -38.28
CA GLY A 431 -5.86 0.26 -37.07
C GLY A 431 -4.86 0.15 -35.91
N HIS A 432 -3.70 0.79 -35.99
CA HIS A 432 -2.66 0.75 -34.94
C HIS A 432 -3.08 1.44 -33.64
N ALA A 433 -4.08 2.33 -33.69
CA ALA A 433 -4.67 2.97 -32.51
C ALA A 433 -5.61 2.04 -31.69
N PHE A 434 -5.75 0.78 -32.11
CA PHE A 434 -6.62 -0.20 -31.48
C PHE A 434 -5.81 -1.39 -30.99
N LYS A 435 -6.32 -2.02 -29.92
CA LYS A 435 -5.66 -3.17 -29.32
C LYS A 435 -5.60 -4.31 -30.34
N GLN A 436 -4.40 -4.81 -30.56
CA GLN A 436 -4.16 -5.94 -31.45
C GLN A 436 -4.60 -7.24 -30.75
N ILE A 437 -5.47 -8.00 -31.39
CA ILE A 437 -5.99 -9.28 -30.90
C ILE A 437 -5.61 -10.36 -31.89
N THR A 438 -4.86 -11.36 -31.41
CA THR A 438 -4.58 -12.57 -32.17
C THR A 438 -5.78 -13.52 -32.10
N ARG A 439 -6.28 -13.95 -33.25
CA ARG A 439 -7.38 -14.92 -33.34
C ARG A 439 -6.83 -16.35 -33.23
N PHE A 440 -6.60 -16.78 -31.99
CA PHE A 440 -6.01 -18.09 -31.71
C PHE A 440 -6.80 -19.29 -32.24
N ASP A 441 -8.11 -19.17 -32.46
CA ASP A 441 -8.89 -20.21 -33.13
C ASP A 441 -8.45 -20.43 -34.59
N GLU A 442 -8.09 -19.37 -35.30
CA GLU A 442 -7.59 -19.45 -36.68
C GLU A 442 -6.15 -19.97 -36.71
N VAL A 443 -5.32 -19.59 -35.73
CA VAL A 443 -3.98 -20.14 -35.53
C VAL A 443 -4.04 -21.64 -35.26
N ALA A 444 -4.96 -22.08 -34.39
CA ALA A 444 -5.18 -23.49 -34.08
C ALA A 444 -5.60 -24.29 -35.33
N GLN A 445 -6.52 -23.76 -36.13
CA GLN A 445 -6.96 -24.41 -37.39
C GLN A 445 -5.80 -24.56 -38.37
N THR A 446 -4.94 -23.55 -38.48
CA THR A 446 -3.73 -23.61 -39.32
C THR A 446 -2.77 -24.68 -38.80
N LEU A 447 -2.46 -24.70 -37.50
CA LEU A 447 -1.62 -25.72 -36.87
C LEU A 447 -2.15 -27.15 -37.12
N GLU A 448 -3.46 -27.35 -37.03
CA GLU A 448 -4.10 -28.64 -37.32
C GLU A 448 -4.00 -29.03 -38.80
N ALA A 449 -4.09 -28.05 -39.72
CA ALA A 449 -3.87 -28.29 -41.15
C ALA A 449 -2.42 -28.68 -41.48
N PHE A 450 -1.46 -28.24 -40.67
CA PHE A 450 -0.06 -28.71 -40.70
C PHE A 450 0.16 -30.07 -40.01
N GLY A 451 -0.90 -30.69 -39.48
CA GLY A 451 -0.86 -32.00 -38.82
C GLY A 451 -0.38 -31.94 -37.37
N LEU A 452 -0.30 -30.76 -36.75
CA LEU A 452 0.09 -30.58 -35.36
C LEU A 452 -1.14 -30.58 -34.45
N SER A 453 -1.08 -31.31 -33.33
CA SER A 453 -2.17 -31.37 -32.36
C SER A 453 -2.16 -30.17 -31.43
N THR A 454 -3.23 -29.37 -31.45
CA THR A 454 -3.43 -28.18 -30.59
C THR A 454 -3.96 -28.51 -29.20
N GLN A 455 -4.24 -29.78 -28.91
CA GLN A 455 -4.77 -30.25 -27.62
C GLN A 455 -3.95 -29.79 -26.40
N PRO A 456 -2.60 -29.73 -26.42
CA PRO A 456 -1.82 -29.25 -25.28
C PRO A 456 -2.10 -27.80 -24.89
N ALA A 457 -2.48 -26.96 -25.86
CA ALA A 457 -2.83 -25.57 -25.65
C ALA A 457 -4.33 -25.35 -25.40
N ALA A 458 -5.16 -26.38 -25.56
CA ALA A 458 -6.61 -26.26 -25.46
C ALA A 458 -7.09 -26.38 -24.01
N GLY A 459 -7.72 -25.32 -23.50
CA GLY A 459 -8.39 -25.28 -22.21
C GLY A 459 -9.87 -24.93 -22.33
N ILE A 460 -10.58 -25.00 -21.21
CA ILE A 460 -11.96 -24.54 -21.10
C ILE A 460 -12.05 -23.45 -20.04
N GLN A 461 -12.69 -22.34 -20.41
CA GLN A 461 -13.12 -21.31 -19.49
C GLN A 461 -14.62 -21.48 -19.23
N GLU A 462 -14.99 -21.40 -17.95
CA GLU A 462 -16.36 -21.58 -17.51
C GLU A 462 -16.86 -20.31 -16.86
N SER A 463 -18.03 -19.84 -17.27
CA SER A 463 -18.70 -18.70 -16.65
C SER A 463 -20.11 -19.08 -16.22
N PHE A 464 -20.49 -18.64 -15.01
CA PHE A 464 -21.82 -18.82 -14.46
C PHE A 464 -22.52 -17.47 -14.39
N LEU A 465 -23.67 -17.36 -15.05
CA LEU A 465 -24.42 -16.11 -15.14
C LEU A 465 -25.86 -16.35 -14.71
N ILE A 466 -26.37 -15.48 -13.84
CA ILE A 466 -27.81 -15.43 -13.56
C ILE A 466 -28.51 -14.83 -14.78
N SER A 467 -29.57 -15.48 -15.24
CA SER A 467 -30.31 -15.06 -16.44
C SER A 467 -30.92 -13.67 -16.22
N ARG A 468 -30.52 -12.72 -17.07
CA ARG A 468 -31.14 -11.38 -17.16
C ARG A 468 -32.21 -11.30 -18.26
N ALA A 469 -32.53 -12.42 -18.90
CA ALA A 469 -33.43 -12.45 -20.04
C ALA A 469 -34.89 -12.20 -19.60
N LYS A 470 -35.61 -11.34 -20.34
CA LYS A 470 -37.04 -11.02 -20.12
C LYS A 470 -37.94 -12.25 -19.99
N LYS A 471 -37.56 -13.39 -20.57
CA LYS A 471 -38.38 -14.60 -20.64
C LYS A 471 -38.55 -15.31 -19.28
N ASN A 472 -37.62 -15.12 -18.34
CA ASN A 472 -37.63 -15.78 -17.03
C ASN A 472 -37.55 -14.79 -15.84
N SER A 473 -37.81 -13.51 -16.08
CA SER A 473 -37.70 -12.46 -15.06
C SER A 473 -38.65 -12.66 -13.89
N GLU A 474 -39.83 -13.22 -14.12
CA GLU A 474 -40.80 -13.49 -13.05
C GLU A 474 -40.29 -14.56 -12.07
N ALA A 475 -39.71 -15.65 -12.57
CA ALA A 475 -39.15 -16.71 -11.73
C ALA A 475 -37.93 -16.23 -10.94
N VAL A 476 -37.04 -15.44 -11.57
CA VAL A 476 -35.89 -14.83 -10.91
C VAL A 476 -36.33 -13.84 -9.82
N ASN A 477 -37.36 -13.03 -10.10
CA ASN A 477 -37.90 -12.10 -9.11
C ASN A 477 -38.57 -12.84 -7.94
N ARG A 478 -39.33 -13.92 -8.22
CA ARG A 478 -39.93 -14.74 -7.16
C ARG A 478 -38.88 -15.38 -6.26
N LEU A 479 -37.81 -15.93 -6.82
CA LEU A 479 -36.68 -16.47 -6.05
C LEU A 479 -35.98 -15.38 -5.23
N ARG A 480 -35.82 -14.18 -5.79
CA ARG A 480 -35.28 -13.04 -5.04
C ARG A 480 -36.17 -12.66 -3.87
N THR A 481 -37.49 -12.60 -4.07
CA THR A 481 -38.45 -12.34 -3.00
C THR A 481 -38.36 -13.40 -1.91
N GLN A 482 -38.33 -14.68 -2.26
CA GLN A 482 -38.16 -15.77 -1.29
C GLN A 482 -36.82 -15.73 -0.55
N ALA A 483 -35.74 -15.32 -1.23
CA ALA A 483 -34.44 -15.13 -0.59
C ALA A 483 -34.46 -13.95 0.39
N ILE A 484 -35.18 -12.87 0.07
CA ILE A 484 -35.39 -11.75 0.99
C ILE A 484 -36.21 -12.23 2.20
N GLU A 485 -37.34 -12.90 1.97
CA GLU A 485 -38.17 -13.46 3.05
C GLU A 485 -37.39 -14.43 3.95
N LEU A 486 -36.46 -15.22 3.40
CA LEU A 486 -35.57 -16.07 4.19
C LEU A 486 -34.58 -15.26 5.03
N VAL A 487 -34.00 -14.19 4.48
CA VAL A 487 -33.11 -13.31 5.25
C VAL A 487 -33.89 -12.61 6.37
N ASP A 488 -35.08 -12.09 6.06
CA ASP A 488 -35.97 -11.46 7.05
C ASP A 488 -36.34 -12.45 8.17
N ALA A 489 -36.65 -13.70 7.83
CA ALA A 489 -36.95 -14.75 8.80
C ALA A 489 -35.73 -15.14 9.66
N VAL A 490 -34.52 -15.10 9.09
CA VAL A 490 -33.27 -15.31 9.86
C VAL A 490 -33.04 -14.13 10.80
N GLU A 491 -33.25 -12.89 10.35
CA GLU A 491 -33.13 -11.69 11.19
C GLU A 491 -34.11 -11.72 12.36
N GLU A 492 -35.38 -12.06 12.12
CA GLU A 492 -36.42 -12.19 13.16
C GLU A 492 -36.09 -13.30 14.16
N ALA A 493 -35.65 -14.47 13.66
CA ALA A 493 -35.22 -15.58 14.53
C ALA A 493 -34.03 -15.18 15.42
N VAL A 494 -33.04 -14.49 14.84
CA VAL A 494 -31.89 -13.99 15.61
C VAL A 494 -32.36 -12.96 16.63
N GLU A 495 -33.20 -11.99 16.26
CA GLU A 495 -33.74 -10.99 17.19
C GLU A 495 -34.41 -11.63 18.39
N SER A 496 -35.21 -12.68 18.17
CA SER A 496 -35.91 -13.40 19.24
C SER A 496 -34.98 -14.19 20.17
N GLU A 497 -33.78 -14.57 19.71
CA GLU A 497 -32.85 -15.45 20.42
C GLU A 497 -31.54 -14.74 20.85
N VAL A 498 -31.34 -13.46 20.51
CA VAL A 498 -30.11 -12.69 20.81
C VAL A 498 -29.74 -12.76 22.29
N GLU A 499 -30.70 -12.59 23.20
CA GLU A 499 -30.40 -12.63 24.65
C GLU A 499 -29.90 -14.01 25.09
N LYS A 500 -30.50 -15.09 24.58
CA LYS A 500 -30.08 -16.46 24.89
C LYS A 500 -28.71 -16.78 24.32
N ILE A 501 -28.48 -16.39 23.06
CA ILE A 501 -27.20 -16.55 22.36
C ILE A 501 -26.09 -15.76 23.06
N ALA A 502 -26.37 -14.53 23.48
CA ALA A 502 -25.40 -13.67 24.16
C ALA A 502 -25.09 -14.13 25.60
N LEU A 503 -26.06 -14.71 26.30
CA LEU A 503 -25.91 -15.17 27.68
C LEU A 503 -25.48 -16.64 27.80
N GLY A 504 -25.50 -17.41 26.70
CA GLY A 504 -25.10 -18.82 26.68
C GLY A 504 -26.00 -19.71 27.56
N VAL A 505 -27.28 -19.36 27.69
CA VAL A 505 -28.24 -20.14 28.49
C VAL A 505 -28.86 -21.21 27.59
N ASP A 506 -28.45 -22.46 27.80
CA ASP A 506 -29.13 -23.62 27.22
C ASP A 506 -30.45 -23.85 27.97
N ASP A 507 -31.58 -23.81 27.26
CA ASP A 507 -32.81 -24.42 27.75
C ASP A 507 -32.61 -25.95 27.71
N ASP A 508 -32.24 -26.55 28.84
CA ASP A 508 -32.34 -28.00 29.03
C ASP A 508 -33.60 -28.31 29.85
N PRO A 509 -34.76 -28.61 29.21
CA PRO A 509 -35.98 -28.95 29.92
C PRO A 509 -36.04 -30.46 30.15
N ALA A 510 -35.19 -31.03 31.01
CA ALA A 510 -35.40 -32.41 31.50
C ALA A 510 -34.53 -32.80 32.72
N VAL A 511 -34.84 -32.30 33.91
CA VAL A 511 -34.73 -33.13 35.13
C VAL A 511 -35.92 -32.80 36.05
N GLU A 512 -37.11 -33.28 35.71
CA GLU A 512 -38.13 -33.55 36.72
C GLU A 512 -37.59 -34.68 37.61
N THR A 513 -37.22 -34.32 38.84
CA THR A 513 -36.97 -35.28 39.92
C THR A 513 -38.33 -35.78 40.40
N ASP A 514 -38.67 -37.00 40.00
CA ASP A 514 -39.79 -37.77 40.53
C ASP A 514 -39.43 -38.22 41.97
N ASP A 515 -39.60 -37.33 42.93
CA ASP A 515 -39.65 -37.67 44.36
C ASP A 515 -41.11 -37.97 44.74
N ALA A 516 -41.57 -39.16 44.34
CA ALA A 516 -42.72 -39.81 44.94
C ALA A 516 -42.31 -40.36 46.31
N LEU A 517 -42.51 -39.54 47.35
CA LEU A 517 -42.77 -40.02 48.71
C LEU A 517 -44.27 -40.00 48.94
N GLU A 518 -44.88 -41.17 49.11
CA GLU A 518 -45.46 -41.56 50.41
C GLU A 518 -46.01 -43.02 50.38
N PRO A 519 -46.14 -43.67 51.56
CA PRO A 519 -46.09 -45.13 51.74
C PRO A 519 -47.31 -45.95 51.29
#